data_AF-A0A938LM86-F1
#
_entry.id   AF-A0A938LM86-F1
#
_cell.length_a   1.000
_cell.length_b   1.000
_cell.length_c   1.000
_cell.angle_alpha   90.00
_cell.angle_beta   90.00
_cell.angle_gamma   90.00
#
_symmetry.space_group_name_H-M   'P 1'
#
loop_
_entity.id
_entity.type
_entity.pdbx_description
1 polymer ?
#
loop_
_entity_poly.entity_id
_entity_poly.type
_entity_poly.pdbx_seq_one_letter_code
_entity_poly.pdbx_strand_id
1 'polypeptide(L)'
;MSFFDAYEIRARLMPAALIASPVLLPLFAFGLVSASTLMSTALASALVLLVIYLFSHVVAFLGRRSEPALWKSWGGSPSLTVLSDTDKTFPGATKKAIQKAVLDIYSIDLEAVAGDPAKWREQATEAFRLVRQYLRQHDPKGVWTSQNAEYGFIRNTLACAWLCAVLAGLAAISCGVPWWLDHKKTLHGGLAIVGMVVVVVVLAVRYAVLPKVAKSIAFRYAESAWLCFLNASKAGGKGSKGGGD
;
A
#
# COMPACT_ATOMS: atom_id res chain seq x y z
N MET A 1 3.69 -15.97 -17.89
CA MET A 1 2.73 -15.02 -17.29
C MET A 1 2.51 -15.45 -15.85
N SER A 2 2.94 -14.69 -14.85
CA SER A 2 2.55 -15.01 -13.47
C SER A 2 1.08 -14.63 -13.32
N PHE A 3 0.24 -15.57 -12.91
CA PHE A 3 -1.21 -15.36 -12.76
C PHE A 3 -1.56 -14.26 -11.75
N PHE A 4 -0.58 -13.82 -10.95
CA PHE A 4 -0.64 -12.61 -10.14
C PHE A 4 0.66 -11.82 -10.27
N ASP A 5 0.56 -10.51 -10.46
CA ASP A 5 1.71 -9.60 -10.33
C ASP A 5 2.14 -9.56 -8.85
N ALA A 6 3.44 -9.62 -8.57
CA ALA A 6 3.99 -9.50 -7.23
C ALA A 6 3.49 -8.22 -6.53
N TYR A 7 3.24 -7.15 -7.30
CA TYR A 7 2.61 -5.94 -6.79
C TYR A 7 1.17 -6.20 -6.31
N GLU A 8 0.35 -6.92 -7.09
CA GLU A 8 -1.04 -7.21 -6.73
C GLU A 8 -1.14 -8.04 -5.45
N ILE A 9 -0.27 -9.04 -5.30
CA ILE A 9 -0.19 -9.85 -4.08
C ILE A 9 0.12 -8.96 -2.88
N ARG A 10 1.24 -8.23 -2.94
CA ARG A 10 1.74 -7.47 -1.79
C ARG A 10 0.86 -6.26 -1.47
N ALA A 11 0.45 -5.50 -2.47
CA ALA A 11 -0.26 -4.25 -2.26
C ALA A 11 -1.77 -4.45 -2.05
N ARG A 12 -2.39 -5.54 -2.51
CA ARG A 12 -3.87 -5.69 -2.50
C ARG A 12 -4.34 -6.95 -1.79
N LEU A 13 -3.82 -8.12 -2.17
CA LEU A 13 -4.29 -9.40 -1.59
C LEU A 13 -3.86 -9.58 -0.14
N MET A 14 -2.58 -9.33 0.17
CA MET A 14 -2.07 -9.43 1.54
C MET A 14 -2.81 -8.54 2.55
N PRO A 15 -3.06 -7.24 2.30
CA PRO A 15 -3.83 -6.44 3.25
C PRO A 15 -5.27 -6.93 3.37
N ALA A 16 -5.91 -7.37 2.28
CA ALA A 16 -7.26 -7.93 2.34
C ALA A 16 -7.36 -9.20 3.19
N ALA A 17 -6.42 -10.13 3.01
CA ALA A 17 -6.32 -11.33 3.85
C ALA A 17 -6.07 -10.97 5.32
N LEU A 18 -5.18 -10.01 5.59
CA LEU A 18 -4.93 -9.52 6.94
C LEU A 18 -6.20 -8.94 7.59
N ILE A 19 -6.95 -8.12 6.86
CA ILE A 19 -8.18 -7.49 7.36
C ILE A 19 -9.28 -8.54 7.60
N ALA A 20 -9.39 -9.55 6.74
CA ALA A 20 -10.39 -10.61 6.85
C ALA A 20 -10.03 -11.70 7.87
N SER A 21 -8.76 -11.78 8.30
CA SER A 21 -8.26 -12.84 9.20
C SER A 21 -9.06 -13.07 10.49
N PRO A 22 -9.70 -12.08 11.15
CA PRO A 22 -10.48 -12.34 12.36
C PRO A 22 -11.69 -13.27 12.14
N VAL A 23 -12.16 -13.42 10.89
CA VAL A 23 -13.25 -14.34 10.53
C VAL A 23 -12.87 -15.80 10.81
N LEU A 24 -11.57 -16.13 10.87
CA LEU A 24 -11.12 -17.47 11.21
C LEU A 24 -11.54 -17.89 12.62
N LEU A 25 -11.67 -16.95 13.57
CA LEU A 25 -12.00 -17.26 14.97
C LEU A 25 -13.34 -18.00 15.09
N PRO A 26 -14.48 -17.48 14.59
CA PRO A 26 -15.74 -18.22 14.64
C PRO A 26 -15.70 -19.49 13.80
N LEU A 27 -15.00 -19.51 12.65
CA LEU A 27 -14.89 -20.74 11.85
C LEU A 27 -14.26 -21.89 12.66
N PHE A 28 -13.24 -21.59 13.47
CA PHE A 28 -12.66 -22.56 14.40
C PHE A 28 -13.61 -22.89 15.57
N ALA A 29 -14.25 -21.89 16.18
CA ALA A 29 -15.13 -22.08 17.32
C ALA A 29 -16.30 -23.05 17.02
N PHE A 30 -16.91 -22.91 15.84
CA PHE A 30 -18.05 -23.71 15.40
C PHE A 30 -17.66 -24.99 14.64
N GLY A 31 -16.36 -25.34 14.60
CA GLY A 31 -15.90 -26.56 13.94
C GLY A 31 -16.12 -26.58 12.43
N LEU A 32 -16.26 -25.40 11.80
CA LEU A 32 -16.46 -25.26 10.35
C LEU A 32 -15.17 -25.53 9.55
N VAL A 33 -14.04 -25.73 10.24
CA VAL A 33 -12.73 -26.09 9.67
C VAL A 33 -12.47 -27.61 9.79
N SER A 34 -13.51 -28.44 9.99
CA SER A 34 -13.35 -29.89 10.19
C SER A 34 -13.11 -30.67 8.88
N ALA A 35 -12.64 -31.92 9.03
CA ALA A 35 -12.22 -32.82 7.95
C ALA A 35 -13.37 -33.18 7.00
N SER A 36 -13.57 -32.34 5.98
CA SER A 36 -14.46 -32.61 4.87
C SER A 36 -13.72 -33.40 3.77
N THR A 37 -14.45 -33.99 2.83
CA THR A 37 -13.82 -34.66 1.68
C THR A 37 -12.89 -33.70 0.93
N LEU A 38 -11.87 -34.22 0.25
CA LEU A 38 -10.91 -33.40 -0.51
C LEU A 38 -11.63 -32.40 -1.45
N MET A 39 -12.72 -32.85 -2.08
CA MET A 39 -13.53 -32.05 -3.00
C MET A 39 -14.27 -30.88 -2.31
N SER A 40 -14.85 -31.11 -1.14
CA SER A 40 -15.55 -30.06 -0.39
C SER A 40 -14.58 -29.05 0.25
N THR A 41 -13.43 -29.52 0.73
CA THR A 41 -12.34 -28.65 1.21
C THR A 41 -11.78 -27.79 0.07
N ALA A 42 -11.57 -28.38 -1.12
CA ALA A 42 -11.08 -27.66 -2.29
C ALA A 42 -12.06 -26.58 -2.76
N LEU A 43 -13.36 -26.91 -2.82
CA LEU A 43 -14.40 -25.96 -3.21
C LEU A 43 -14.50 -24.79 -2.20
N ALA A 44 -14.51 -25.09 -0.90
CA ALA A 44 -14.55 -24.06 0.15
C ALA A 44 -13.31 -23.14 0.06
N SER A 45 -12.13 -23.71 -0.13
CA SER A 45 -10.89 -22.95 -0.28
C SER A 45 -10.91 -22.05 -1.52
N ALA A 46 -11.41 -22.56 -2.65
CA ALA A 46 -11.56 -21.77 -3.88
C ALA A 46 -12.52 -20.58 -3.70
N LEU A 47 -13.64 -20.79 -3.00
CA LEU A 47 -14.60 -19.74 -2.68
C LEU A 47 -13.98 -18.68 -1.76
N VAL A 48 -13.24 -19.08 -0.73
CA VAL A 48 -12.54 -18.16 0.17
C VAL A 48 -11.52 -17.31 -0.61
N LEU A 49 -10.74 -17.92 -1.51
CA LEU A 49 -9.79 -17.19 -2.35
C LEU A 49 -10.49 -16.19 -3.27
N LEU A 50 -11.62 -16.56 -3.87
CA LEU A 50 -12.41 -15.67 -4.72
C LEU A 50 -12.96 -14.47 -3.93
N VAL A 51 -13.48 -14.72 -2.73
CA VAL A 51 -13.97 -13.67 -1.83
C VAL A 51 -12.84 -12.73 -1.40
N ILE A 52 -11.68 -13.27 -1.02
CA ILE A 52 -10.50 -12.46 -0.66
C ILE A 52 -10.01 -11.63 -1.85
N TYR A 53 -10.00 -12.21 -3.05
CA TYR A 53 -9.64 -11.49 -4.27
C TYR A 53 -10.60 -10.33 -4.55
N LEU A 54 -11.91 -10.57 -4.48
CA LEU A 54 -12.90 -9.50 -4.63
C LEU A 54 -12.74 -8.42 -3.55
N PHE A 55 -12.54 -8.83 -2.30
CA PHE A 55 -12.32 -7.93 -1.18
C PHE A 55 -11.03 -7.09 -1.34
N SER A 56 -10.01 -7.62 -2.01
CA SER A 56 -8.78 -6.89 -2.32
C SER A 56 -9.00 -5.62 -3.14
N HIS A 57 -10.01 -5.61 -4.01
CA HIS A 57 -10.39 -4.42 -4.77
C HIS A 57 -11.03 -3.35 -3.88
N VAL A 58 -11.86 -3.76 -2.91
CA VAL A 58 -12.47 -2.85 -1.92
C VAL A 58 -11.39 -2.22 -1.04
N VAL A 59 -10.48 -3.06 -0.52
CA VAL A 59 -9.36 -2.62 0.32
C VAL A 59 -8.45 -1.65 -0.45
N ALA A 60 -8.14 -1.94 -1.70
CA ALA A 60 -7.35 -1.06 -2.55
C ALA A 60 -8.08 0.26 -2.90
N PHE A 61 -9.40 0.21 -3.10
CA PHE A 61 -10.22 1.40 -3.34
C PHE A 61 -10.23 2.33 -2.12
N LEU A 62 -10.50 1.80 -0.92
CA LEU A 62 -10.49 2.58 0.32
C LEU A 62 -9.11 3.15 0.62
N GLY A 63 -8.06 2.38 0.37
CA GLY A 63 -6.67 2.85 0.45
C GLY A 63 -6.42 4.08 -0.42
N ARG A 64 -6.73 4.00 -1.72
CA ARG A 64 -6.59 5.14 -2.65
C ARG A 64 -7.45 6.34 -2.24
N ARG A 65 -8.68 6.11 -1.78
CA ARG A 65 -9.58 7.18 -1.34
C ARG A 65 -9.04 7.94 -0.12
N SER A 66 -8.29 7.27 0.76
CA SER A 66 -7.70 7.89 1.96
C SER A 66 -6.45 8.73 1.66
N GLU A 67 -5.82 8.53 0.50
CA GLU A 67 -4.51 9.09 0.17
C GLU A 67 -4.46 10.63 0.18
N PRO A 68 -5.42 11.36 -0.42
CA PRO A 68 -5.37 12.83 -0.40
C PRO A 68 -5.43 13.41 1.01
N ALA A 69 -6.20 12.79 1.91
CA ALA A 69 -6.30 13.21 3.30
C ALA A 69 -5.00 12.96 4.07
N LEU A 70 -4.35 11.80 3.82
CA LEU A 70 -3.04 11.50 4.39
C LEU A 70 -1.99 12.52 3.93
N TRP A 71 -1.90 12.77 2.62
CA TRP A 71 -0.96 13.77 2.07
C TRP A 71 -1.19 15.16 2.63
N LYS A 72 -2.46 15.58 2.75
CA LYS A 72 -2.80 16.86 3.39
C LYS A 72 -2.28 16.93 4.83
N SER A 73 -2.42 15.86 5.62
CA SER A 73 -1.90 15.81 7.00
C SER A 73 -0.37 15.78 7.07
N TRP A 74 0.32 15.39 5.99
CA TRP A 74 1.78 15.37 5.92
C TRP A 74 2.39 16.69 5.41
N GLY A 75 1.56 17.62 4.95
CA GLY A 75 1.98 18.89 4.34
C GLY A 75 2.12 18.84 2.81
N GLY A 76 1.71 17.74 2.17
CA GLY A 76 1.79 17.57 0.71
C GLY A 76 2.00 16.11 0.30
N SER A 77 2.04 15.88 -1.02
CA SER A 77 2.41 14.58 -1.56
C SER A 77 3.93 14.37 -1.39
N PRO A 78 4.36 13.18 -0.90
CA PRO A 78 5.79 12.91 -0.68
C PRO A 78 6.65 13.10 -1.94
N SER A 79 6.11 12.79 -3.12
CA SER A 79 6.79 12.95 -4.41
C SER A 79 7.15 14.40 -4.73
N LEU A 80 6.33 15.35 -4.32
CA LEU A 80 6.62 16.78 -4.50
C LEU A 80 7.48 17.29 -3.36
N THR A 81 7.21 16.86 -2.11
CA THR A 81 7.97 17.30 -0.94
C THR A 81 9.45 17.01 -1.08
N VAL A 82 9.86 15.82 -1.53
CA VAL A 82 11.30 15.50 -1.68
C VAL A 82 12.01 16.36 -2.74
N LEU A 83 11.26 16.98 -3.66
CA LEU A 83 11.79 17.91 -4.67
C LEU A 83 11.67 19.39 -4.26
N SER A 84 10.94 19.73 -3.19
CA SER A 84 10.79 21.12 -2.77
C SER A 84 12.06 21.67 -2.15
N ASP A 85 12.33 22.96 -2.30
CA ASP A 85 13.58 23.58 -1.80
C ASP A 85 13.77 23.45 -0.28
N THR A 86 12.68 23.39 0.46
CA THR A 86 12.66 23.26 1.92
C THR A 86 13.05 21.88 2.44
N ASP A 87 12.92 20.84 1.62
CA ASP A 87 13.17 19.46 2.03
C ASP A 87 14.65 19.09 1.87
N LYS A 88 15.19 18.27 2.78
CA LYS A 88 16.61 17.89 2.79
C LYS A 88 16.88 16.46 2.35
N THR A 89 15.87 15.72 1.89
CA THR A 89 16.00 14.33 1.44
C THR A 89 17.01 14.22 0.31
N PHE A 90 16.94 15.15 -0.66
CA PHE A 90 17.92 15.24 -1.73
C PHE A 90 18.86 16.44 -1.57
N PRO A 91 20.17 16.27 -1.80
CA PRO A 91 21.07 17.39 -2.02
C PRO A 91 20.61 18.24 -3.21
N GLY A 92 20.91 19.55 -3.18
CA GLY A 92 20.49 20.48 -4.25
C GLY A 92 20.97 20.06 -5.64
N ALA A 93 22.18 19.50 -5.77
CA ALA A 93 22.70 18.99 -7.03
C ALA A 93 21.86 17.83 -7.58
N THR A 94 21.38 16.92 -6.71
CA THR A 94 20.51 15.80 -7.10
C THR A 94 19.15 16.29 -7.56
N LYS A 95 18.55 17.28 -6.87
CA LYS A 95 17.28 17.89 -7.27
C LYS A 95 17.37 18.52 -8.67
N LYS A 96 18.41 19.32 -8.92
CA LYS A 96 18.67 19.91 -10.23
C LYS A 96 18.86 18.86 -11.32
N ALA A 97 19.58 17.77 -11.02
CA ALA A 97 19.75 16.68 -11.98
C ALA A 97 18.42 15.99 -12.32
N ILE A 98 17.55 15.79 -11.33
CA ILE A 98 16.19 15.24 -11.54
C ILE A 98 15.34 16.20 -12.37
N GLN A 99 15.29 17.48 -12.01
CA GLN A 99 14.53 18.51 -12.74
C GLN A 99 15.02 18.64 -14.19
N LYS A 100 16.34 18.62 -14.41
CA LYS A 100 16.93 18.58 -15.74
C LYS A 100 16.51 17.34 -16.52
N ALA A 101 16.52 16.15 -15.92
CA ALA A 101 16.07 14.93 -16.60
C ALA A 101 14.58 14.97 -16.96
N VAL A 102 13.74 15.59 -16.11
CA VAL A 102 12.32 15.84 -16.40
C VAL A 102 12.17 16.80 -17.58
N LEU A 103 12.93 17.90 -17.60
CA LEU A 103 12.95 18.85 -18.70
C LEU A 103 13.40 18.20 -20.01
N ASP A 104 14.51 17.46 -19.99
CA ASP A 104 15.09 16.86 -21.18
C ASP A 104 14.19 15.77 -21.81
N ILE A 105 13.39 15.04 -21.00
CA ILE A 105 12.52 13.95 -21.48
C ILE A 105 11.10 14.42 -21.80
N TYR A 106 10.54 15.33 -21.00
CA TYR A 106 9.12 15.72 -21.08
C TYR A 106 8.88 17.18 -21.39
N SER A 107 9.93 17.99 -21.52
CA SER A 107 9.83 19.44 -21.72
C SER A 107 9.06 20.16 -20.61
N ILE A 108 9.09 19.62 -19.38
CA ILE A 108 8.49 20.26 -18.20
C ILE A 108 9.59 20.99 -17.43
N ASP A 109 9.57 22.33 -17.47
CA ASP A 109 10.52 23.19 -16.77
C ASP A 109 10.02 23.58 -15.38
N LEU A 110 10.41 22.79 -14.38
CA LEU A 110 10.06 23.05 -12.98
C LEU A 110 10.80 24.26 -12.39
N GLU A 111 11.94 24.67 -12.95
CA GLU A 111 12.68 25.85 -12.50
C GLU A 111 11.97 27.14 -12.97
N ALA A 112 11.46 27.16 -14.21
CA ALA A 112 10.73 28.30 -14.75
C ALA A 112 9.45 28.66 -13.97
N VAL A 113 8.81 27.68 -13.33
CA VAL A 113 7.59 27.90 -12.52
C VAL A 113 7.85 27.96 -11.02
N ALA A 114 9.11 27.94 -10.56
CA ALA A 114 9.44 27.92 -9.13
C ALA A 114 8.90 29.14 -8.35
N GLY A 115 8.71 30.28 -9.02
CA GLY A 115 8.12 31.49 -8.43
C GLY A 115 6.60 31.44 -8.21
N ASP A 116 5.89 30.46 -8.77
CA ASP A 116 4.44 30.29 -8.63
C ASP A 116 4.13 28.93 -7.97
N PRO A 117 3.85 28.91 -6.65
CA PRO A 117 3.63 27.66 -5.90
C PRO A 117 2.42 26.84 -6.37
N ALA A 118 1.45 27.43 -7.08
CA ALA A 118 0.31 26.70 -7.61
C ALA A 118 0.69 25.99 -8.91
N LYS A 119 1.28 26.73 -9.86
CA LYS A 119 1.77 26.15 -11.13
C LYS A 119 2.87 25.12 -10.92
N TRP A 120 3.79 25.38 -9.99
CA TRP A 120 4.84 24.41 -9.66
C TRP A 120 4.26 23.09 -9.19
N ARG A 121 3.25 23.11 -8.31
CA ARG A 121 2.60 21.89 -7.82
C ARG A 121 1.88 21.12 -8.93
N GLU A 122 1.20 21.84 -9.82
CA GLU A 122 0.51 21.26 -10.97
C GLU A 122 1.52 20.54 -11.89
N GLN A 123 2.57 21.24 -12.33
CA GLN A 123 3.59 20.68 -13.21
C GLN A 123 4.40 19.57 -12.54
N ALA A 124 4.76 19.69 -11.26
CA ALA A 124 5.49 18.66 -10.55
C ALA A 124 4.64 17.39 -10.34
N THR A 125 3.33 17.54 -10.15
CA THR A 125 2.39 16.40 -10.08
C THR A 125 2.34 15.68 -11.42
N GLU A 126 2.25 16.43 -12.52
CA GLU A 126 2.25 15.85 -13.86
C GLU A 126 3.59 15.19 -14.22
N ALA A 127 4.70 15.85 -13.91
CA ALA A 127 6.04 15.29 -14.07
C ALA A 127 6.16 13.94 -13.34
N PHE A 128 5.73 13.86 -12.08
CA PHE A 128 5.79 12.59 -11.34
C PHE A 128 4.86 11.52 -11.92
N ARG A 129 3.71 11.90 -12.50
CA ARG A 129 2.83 10.97 -13.23
C ARG A 129 3.56 10.36 -14.43
N LEU A 130 4.21 11.18 -15.24
CA LEU A 130 4.98 10.76 -16.42
C LEU A 130 6.20 9.92 -16.05
N VAL A 131 6.94 10.32 -15.01
CA VAL A 131 8.07 9.58 -14.45
C VAL A 131 7.68 8.16 -14.07
N ARG A 132 6.54 7.98 -13.37
CA ARG A 132 6.04 6.63 -13.05
C ARG A 132 5.71 5.82 -14.30
N GLN A 133 5.23 6.44 -15.36
CA GLN A 133 4.97 5.76 -16.63
C GLN A 133 6.27 5.32 -17.29
N TYR A 134 7.29 6.17 -17.31
CA TYR A 134 8.61 5.84 -17.86
C TYR A 134 9.30 4.74 -17.10
N LEU A 135 9.24 4.76 -15.76
CA LEU A 135 9.78 3.69 -14.94
C LEU A 135 9.12 2.33 -15.22
N ARG A 136 7.83 2.29 -15.51
CA ARG A 136 7.16 1.02 -15.91
C ARG A 136 7.70 0.47 -17.24
N GLN A 137 8.17 1.33 -18.13
CA GLN A 137 8.67 0.94 -19.44
C GLN A 137 10.17 0.62 -19.41
N HIS A 138 10.95 1.41 -18.67
CA HIS A 138 12.42 1.38 -18.71
C HIS A 138 13.08 0.78 -17.46
N ASP A 139 12.36 0.66 -16.34
CA ASP A 139 12.85 0.05 -15.10
C ASP A 139 11.76 -0.79 -14.39
N PRO A 140 11.13 -1.78 -15.06
CA PRO A 140 10.00 -2.53 -14.53
C PRO A 140 10.34 -3.42 -13.32
N LYS A 141 11.63 -3.61 -13.02
CA LYS A 141 12.11 -4.41 -11.88
C LYS A 141 12.91 -3.56 -10.87
N GLY A 142 12.88 -2.24 -11.03
CA GLY A 142 13.58 -1.31 -10.15
C GLY A 142 13.07 -1.36 -8.72
N VAL A 143 13.90 -0.90 -7.79
CA VAL A 143 13.59 -0.85 -6.35
C VAL A 143 12.32 -0.04 -6.07
N TRP A 144 11.97 0.92 -6.92
CA TRP A 144 10.72 1.69 -6.81
C TRP A 144 9.46 0.81 -6.86
N THR A 145 9.50 -0.35 -7.53
CA THR A 145 8.33 -1.25 -7.64
C THR A 145 7.99 -1.93 -6.32
N SER A 146 9.01 -2.43 -5.60
CA SER A 146 8.83 -3.07 -4.30
C SER A 146 8.41 -2.06 -3.24
N GLN A 147 8.97 -0.85 -3.28
CA GLN A 147 8.59 0.24 -2.37
C GLN A 147 7.19 0.79 -2.67
N ASN A 148 6.78 0.86 -3.93
CA ASN A 148 5.40 1.17 -4.31
C ASN A 148 4.42 0.11 -3.76
N ALA A 149 4.80 -1.18 -3.83
CA ALA A 149 4.00 -2.26 -3.30
C ALA A 149 3.87 -2.18 -1.77
N GLU A 150 4.98 -1.88 -1.07
CA GLU A 150 5.02 -1.69 0.38
C GLU A 150 4.17 -0.49 0.83
N TYR A 151 4.25 0.63 0.11
CA TYR A 151 3.39 1.78 0.35
C TYR A 151 1.91 1.43 0.13
N GLY A 152 1.60 0.70 -0.94
CA GLY A 152 0.27 0.17 -1.21
C GLY A 152 -0.26 -0.71 -0.07
N PHE A 153 0.56 -1.63 0.44
CA PHE A 153 0.22 -2.49 1.57
C PHE A 153 -0.14 -1.65 2.81
N ILE A 154 0.76 -0.76 3.25
CA ILE A 154 0.55 0.00 4.49
C ILE A 154 -0.61 0.98 4.38
N ARG A 155 -0.73 1.70 3.26
CA ARG A 155 -1.86 2.61 3.03
C ARG A 155 -3.19 1.87 3.05
N ASN A 156 -3.27 0.72 2.38
CA ASN A 156 -4.50 -0.05 2.31
C ASN A 156 -4.87 -0.67 3.67
N THR A 157 -3.89 -1.20 4.40
CA THR A 157 -4.06 -1.67 5.79
C THR A 157 -4.50 -0.53 6.71
N LEU A 158 -3.85 0.64 6.64
CA LEU A 158 -4.24 1.81 7.42
C LEU A 158 -5.66 2.25 7.09
N ALA A 159 -6.06 2.34 5.82
CA ALA A 159 -7.40 2.78 5.45
C ALA A 159 -8.49 1.84 5.97
N CYS A 160 -8.20 0.54 6.04
CA CYS A 160 -9.18 -0.50 6.36
C CYS A 160 -8.98 -1.15 7.74
N ALA A 161 -8.05 -0.68 8.57
CA ALA A 161 -7.85 -1.23 9.91
C ALA A 161 -9.13 -1.20 10.77
N TRP A 162 -10.02 -0.23 10.54
CA TRP A 162 -11.32 -0.20 11.20
C TRP A 162 -12.22 -1.38 10.81
N LEU A 163 -12.17 -1.86 9.55
CA LEU A 163 -12.89 -3.07 9.12
C LEU A 163 -12.36 -4.29 9.87
N CYS A 164 -11.04 -4.40 10.03
CA CYS A 164 -10.43 -5.48 10.80
C CYS A 164 -10.91 -5.46 12.26
N ALA A 165 -10.96 -4.27 12.88
CA ALA A 165 -11.51 -4.12 14.23
C ALA A 165 -13.00 -4.49 14.31
N VAL A 166 -13.82 -4.10 13.34
CA VAL A 166 -15.24 -4.50 13.29
C VAL A 166 -15.39 -6.01 13.15
N LEU A 167 -14.66 -6.63 12.23
CA LEU A 167 -14.69 -8.09 12.04
C LEU A 167 -14.21 -8.84 13.29
N ALA A 168 -13.17 -8.35 13.95
CA ALA A 168 -12.68 -8.92 15.20
C ALA A 168 -13.71 -8.77 16.35
N GLY A 169 -14.42 -7.64 16.43
CA GLY A 169 -15.50 -7.44 17.40
C GLY A 169 -16.69 -8.36 17.15
N LEU A 170 -17.12 -8.51 15.90
CA LEU A 170 -18.17 -9.46 15.51
C LEU A 170 -17.76 -10.90 15.80
N ALA A 171 -16.51 -11.27 15.49
CA ALA A 171 -15.94 -12.56 15.83
C ALA A 171 -15.96 -12.79 17.36
N ALA A 172 -15.53 -11.80 18.14
CA ALA A 172 -15.54 -11.87 19.60
C ALA A 172 -16.95 -12.09 20.16
N ILE A 173 -17.94 -11.34 19.66
CA ILE A 173 -19.35 -11.49 20.05
C ILE A 173 -19.86 -12.88 19.68
N SER A 174 -19.63 -13.33 18.45
CA SER A 174 -20.10 -14.63 17.97
C SER A 174 -19.53 -15.81 18.77
N CYS A 175 -18.28 -15.72 19.22
CA CYS A 175 -17.66 -16.72 20.10
C CYS A 175 -18.10 -16.53 21.56
N GLY A 176 -18.30 -15.29 22.01
CA GLY A 176 -18.61 -14.96 23.40
C GLY A 176 -20.02 -15.38 23.82
N VAL A 177 -21.02 -15.24 22.95
CA VAL A 177 -22.42 -15.57 23.27
C VAL A 177 -22.59 -17.05 23.66
N PRO A 178 -22.09 -18.05 22.90
CA PRO A 178 -22.17 -19.46 23.32
C PRO A 178 -21.48 -19.75 24.65
N TRP A 179 -20.35 -19.10 24.93
CA TRP A 179 -19.64 -19.27 26.21
C TRP A 179 -20.39 -18.63 27.39
N TRP A 180 -21.00 -17.46 27.18
CA TRP A 180 -21.85 -16.82 28.17
C TRP A 180 -23.06 -17.68 28.55
N LEU A 181 -23.68 -18.32 27.56
CA LEU A 181 -24.81 -19.23 27.76
C LEU A 181 -24.39 -20.56 28.40
N ASP A 182 -23.18 -21.04 28.11
CA ASP A 182 -22.64 -22.28 28.65
C ASP A 182 -21.13 -22.17 28.89
N HIS A 183 -20.77 -21.94 30.15
CA HIS A 183 -19.40 -21.67 30.57
C HIS A 183 -18.46 -22.86 30.36
N LYS A 184 -19.00 -24.06 30.07
CA LYS A 184 -18.19 -25.24 29.71
C LYS A 184 -17.56 -25.11 28.32
N LYS A 185 -18.06 -24.20 27.46
CA LYS A 185 -17.49 -23.91 26.14
C LYS A 185 -16.24 -23.04 26.24
N THR A 186 -15.20 -23.51 26.93
CA THR A 186 -13.97 -22.75 27.22
C THR A 186 -13.22 -22.31 25.95
N LEU A 187 -13.22 -23.10 24.88
CA LEU A 187 -12.66 -22.73 23.59
C LEU A 187 -13.31 -21.44 23.03
N HIS A 188 -14.64 -21.36 23.11
CA HIS A 188 -15.40 -20.20 22.64
C HIS A 188 -15.05 -18.95 23.45
N GLY A 189 -14.95 -19.07 24.78
CA GLY A 189 -14.51 -17.99 25.66
C GLY A 189 -13.09 -17.51 25.34
N GLY A 190 -12.15 -18.44 25.14
CA GLY A 190 -10.78 -18.11 24.75
C GLY A 190 -10.71 -17.36 23.42
N LEU A 191 -11.42 -17.83 22.39
CA LEU A 191 -11.47 -17.17 21.09
C LEU A 191 -12.17 -15.80 21.14
N ALA A 192 -13.16 -15.63 22.02
CA ALA A 192 -13.79 -14.33 22.26
C ALA A 192 -12.80 -13.32 22.84
N ILE A 193 -12.00 -13.72 23.83
CA ILE A 193 -10.95 -12.90 24.42
C ILE A 193 -9.90 -12.52 23.36
N VAL A 194 -9.47 -13.49 22.53
CA VAL A 194 -8.54 -13.23 21.41
C VAL A 194 -9.12 -12.19 20.46
N GLY A 195 -10.38 -12.31 20.07
CA GLY A 195 -11.06 -11.33 19.21
C GLY A 195 -11.04 -9.93 19.83
N MET A 196 -11.34 -9.79 21.13
CA MET A 196 -11.28 -8.51 21.83
C MET A 196 -9.86 -7.93 21.90
N VAL A 197 -8.85 -8.76 22.14
CA VAL A 197 -7.44 -8.33 22.11
C VAL A 197 -7.07 -7.83 20.72
N VAL A 198 -7.49 -8.51 19.66
CA VAL A 198 -7.26 -8.08 18.27
C VAL A 198 -7.90 -6.71 18.02
N VAL A 199 -9.14 -6.46 18.49
CA VAL A 199 -9.78 -5.13 18.39
C VAL A 199 -8.89 -4.06 19.02
N VAL A 200 -8.48 -4.25 20.27
CA VAL A 200 -7.67 -3.26 21.00
C VAL A 200 -6.33 -3.02 20.31
N VAL A 201 -5.63 -4.08 19.91
CA VAL A 201 -4.34 -3.99 19.23
C VAL A 201 -4.47 -3.29 17.88
N VAL A 202 -5.46 -3.65 17.07
CA VAL A 202 -5.68 -3.05 15.75
C VAL A 202 -5.99 -1.57 15.86
N LEU A 203 -6.83 -1.16 16.82
CA LEU A 203 -7.12 0.25 17.06
C LEU A 203 -5.88 1.00 17.56
N ALA A 204 -5.14 0.44 18.52
CA ALA A 204 -3.89 1.03 19.01
C ALA A 204 -2.87 1.23 17.87
N VAL A 205 -2.64 0.20 17.06
CA VAL A 205 -1.73 0.23 15.92
C VAL A 205 -2.21 1.22 14.85
N ARG A 206 -3.51 1.26 14.56
CA ARG A 206 -4.13 2.20 13.61
C ARG A 206 -3.87 3.65 13.97
N TYR A 207 -3.96 4.02 15.24
CA TYR A 207 -3.83 5.42 15.65
C TYR A 207 -2.40 5.81 16.03
N ALA A 208 -1.63 4.91 16.68
CA ALA A 208 -0.30 5.24 17.19
C ALA A 208 0.84 4.99 16.18
N VAL A 209 0.71 3.97 15.32
CA VAL A 209 1.83 3.42 14.53
C VAL A 209 1.64 3.64 13.03
N LEU A 210 0.55 3.11 12.47
CA LEU A 210 0.35 3.07 11.01
C LEU A 210 0.44 4.44 10.30
N PRO A 211 -0.05 5.57 10.85
CA PRO A 211 0.07 6.86 10.17
C PRO A 211 1.52 7.32 10.01
N LYS A 212 2.37 7.06 11.03
CA LYS A 212 3.80 7.40 11.01
C LYS A 212 4.56 6.51 10.04
N VAL A 213 4.27 5.20 10.09
CA VAL A 213 4.87 4.21 9.20
C VAL A 213 4.47 4.46 7.74
N ALA A 214 3.19 4.78 7.49
CA ALA A 214 2.68 5.14 6.17
C ALA A 214 3.43 6.34 5.59
N LYS A 215 3.62 7.41 6.39
CA LYS A 215 4.39 8.59 5.98
C LYS A 215 5.82 8.20 5.59
N SER A 216 6.54 7.49 6.47
CA SER A 216 7.93 7.09 6.20
C SER A 216 8.07 6.28 4.91
N ILE A 217 7.21 5.27 4.70
CA ILE A 217 7.26 4.42 3.52
C ILE A 217 6.88 5.19 2.24
N ALA A 218 5.94 6.14 2.33
CA ALA A 218 5.57 6.97 1.20
C ALA A 218 6.72 7.86 0.73
N PHE A 219 7.53 8.40 1.66
CA PHE A 219 8.73 9.16 1.35
C PHE A 219 9.83 8.28 0.74
N ARG A 220 10.06 7.09 1.28
CA ARG A 220 10.99 6.12 0.67
C ARG A 220 10.60 5.81 -0.78
N TYR A 221 9.32 5.52 -1.01
CA TYR A 221 8.81 5.26 -2.36
C TYR A 221 9.02 6.46 -3.30
N ALA A 222 8.73 7.68 -2.85
CA ALA A 222 8.98 8.88 -3.62
C ALA A 222 10.47 9.05 -3.97
N GLU A 223 11.35 8.84 -2.99
CA GLU A 223 12.80 8.93 -3.15
C GLU A 223 13.32 7.93 -4.20
N SER A 224 12.97 6.65 -4.05
CA SER A 224 13.42 5.63 -4.99
C SER A 224 12.86 5.83 -6.39
N ALA A 225 11.61 6.30 -6.54
CA ALA A 225 11.05 6.59 -7.84
C ALA A 225 11.88 7.67 -8.57
N TRP A 226 12.22 8.77 -7.88
CA TRP A 226 13.04 9.82 -8.47
C TRP A 226 14.46 9.36 -8.79
N LEU A 227 15.10 8.59 -7.90
CA LEU A 227 16.46 8.09 -8.14
C LEU A 227 16.52 7.04 -9.25
N CYS A 228 15.56 6.10 -9.28
CA CYS A 228 15.42 5.14 -10.37
C CYS A 228 15.21 5.88 -11.69
N PHE A 229 14.39 6.94 -11.71
CA PHE A 229 14.13 7.71 -12.91
C PHE A 229 15.41 8.40 -13.42
N LEU A 230 16.15 9.04 -12.52
CA LEU A 230 17.42 9.67 -12.87
C LEU A 230 18.45 8.67 -13.41
N ASN A 231 18.48 7.45 -12.87
CA ASN A 231 19.39 6.41 -13.35
C ASN A 231 18.95 5.86 -14.71
N ALA A 232 17.66 5.60 -14.89
CA ALA A 232 17.09 5.11 -16.14
C ALA A 232 17.21 6.14 -17.27
N SER A 233 17.03 7.44 -16.98
CA SER A 233 17.21 8.51 -17.98
C SER A 233 18.65 8.60 -18.49
N LYS A 234 19.64 8.44 -17.60
CA LYS A 234 21.07 8.38 -17.97
C LYS A 234 21.40 7.15 -18.82
N ALA A 235 20.78 6.00 -18.53
CA ALA A 235 20.97 4.78 -19.30
C ALA A 235 20.37 4.89 -20.71
N GLY A 236 19.15 5.45 -20.83
CA GLY A 236 18.49 5.69 -22.12
C GLY A 236 19.26 6.68 -23.02
N GLY A 237 19.87 7.70 -22.42
CA GLY A 237 20.69 8.68 -23.16
C GLY A 237 22.01 8.12 -23.71
N LYS A 238 22.55 7.04 -23.14
CA LYS A 238 23.79 6.39 -23.65
C LYS A 238 23.54 5.51 -24.87
N GLY A 239 22.35 4.93 -25.02
CA GLY A 239 22.00 4.10 -26.18
C GLY A 239 21.82 4.86 -27.49
N SER A 240 21.50 6.16 -27.44
CA SER A 240 21.30 7.02 -28.61
C SER A 240 22.59 7.58 -29.22
N LYS A 241 23.74 7.50 -28.52
CA LYS A 241 25.01 8.11 -28.97
C LYS A 241 26.03 7.13 -29.56
N GLY A 242 25.70 5.84 -29.70
CA GLY A 242 26.63 4.80 -30.16
C GLY A 242 26.26 4.10 -31.46
N GLY A 243 25.37 4.68 -32.28
CA GLY A 243 24.84 4.06 -33.51
C GLY A 243 25.18 4.81 -34.80
N GLY A 244 26.23 5.60 -34.82
CA GLY A 244 26.67 6.34 -35.99
C GLY A 244 28.19 6.42 -36.03
N ASP A 245 28.80 5.30 -36.41
CA ASP A 245 30.10 5.23 -37.09
C ASP A 245 29.97 4.19 -38.21
#